data_AF-A0A3N1KHP3-F1
#
_entry.id   AF-A0A3N1KHP3-F1
#
_cell.length_a   1.000
_cell.length_b   1.000
_cell.length_c   1.000
_cell.angle_alpha   90.00
_cell.angle_beta   90.00
_cell.angle_gamma   90.00
#
_symmetry.space_group_name_H-M   'P 1'
#
loop_
_entity.id
_entity.type
_entity.pdbx_description
1 polymer ?
#
loop_
_entity_poly.entity_id
_entity_poly.type
_entity_poly.pdbx_seq_one_letter_code
_entity_poly.pdbx_strand_id
1 'polypeptide(L)'
;MTSTAVTTGPAIDATTTAPALEPDLAVPPSPVPFSELLRTRTRSGHGTSSRAGFMADLMRGTCSRDDLVRLLAQYWHVYRALEQAAVGAAAHPVAGAFVTDRLTRLPSLEADLEHLVGPAWRDRLEAVPATIEYVGRLRGAAVSSPTAFVAHHYTRYLGDLSGGQHIGRALRQRYGLPDEATTFFAFDDVPDPTAFKDEYRARLDSLPWGEADEEAVVTEVLHAYDLNTRLLAELDAERGLDAGPDPGAAAGPVAGPDSGAAAGPAAGPDSGAAAGPAAPVASGGAS
;
A
#
# COMPACT_ATOMS: atom_id res chain seq x y z
N MET A 1 82.05 34.89 -36.49
CA MET A 1 82.05 33.63 -35.72
C MET A 1 81.01 33.74 -34.63
N THR A 2 79.83 33.16 -34.83
CA THR A 2 78.98 32.56 -33.79
C THR A 2 77.83 31.85 -34.49
N SER A 3 77.84 30.52 -34.34
CA SER A 3 76.91 29.57 -34.93
C SER A 3 75.79 29.30 -33.90
N THR A 4 74.54 29.40 -34.32
CA THR A 4 73.36 29.10 -33.50
C THR A 4 72.99 27.63 -33.71
N ALA A 5 73.15 26.81 -32.67
CA ALA A 5 72.72 25.42 -32.68
C ALA A 5 71.24 25.33 -32.23
N VAL A 6 70.42 24.72 -33.08
CA VAL A 6 69.05 24.30 -32.78
C VAL A 6 69.13 22.91 -32.14
N THR A 7 68.64 22.78 -30.91
CA THR A 7 68.48 21.49 -30.23
C THR A 7 67.06 20.98 -30.43
N THR A 8 66.94 19.89 -31.18
CA THR A 8 65.72 19.12 -31.41
C THR A 8 65.29 18.41 -30.12
N GLY A 9 64.07 18.69 -29.64
CA GLY A 9 63.44 17.94 -28.55
C GLY A 9 62.95 16.56 -29.00
N PRO A 10 62.79 15.59 -28.08
CA PRO A 10 62.44 14.22 -28.42
C PRO A 10 60.97 14.10 -28.87
N ALA A 11 60.74 13.23 -29.85
CA ALA A 11 59.43 12.84 -30.34
C ALA A 11 58.64 12.11 -29.23
N ILE A 12 57.43 12.58 -28.95
CA ILE A 12 56.46 11.88 -28.10
C ILE A 12 55.70 10.87 -28.95
N ASP A 13 55.93 9.59 -28.68
CA ASP A 13 55.21 8.48 -29.31
C ASP A 13 53.79 8.43 -28.71
N ALA A 14 52.80 8.87 -29.49
CA ALA A 14 51.41 8.84 -29.11
C ALA A 14 50.83 7.45 -29.39
N THR A 15 50.95 6.54 -28.42
CA THR A 15 50.10 5.35 -28.34
C THR A 15 49.81 5.07 -26.87
N THR A 16 48.91 5.85 -26.29
CA THR A 16 48.22 5.51 -25.04
C THR A 16 46.82 5.08 -25.43
N THR A 17 46.63 3.77 -25.53
CA THR A 17 45.31 3.13 -25.58
C THR A 17 44.56 3.49 -24.30
N ALA A 18 43.46 4.24 -24.42
CA ALA A 18 42.53 4.48 -23.34
C ALA A 18 41.99 3.13 -22.82
N PRO A 19 41.87 2.91 -21.49
CA PRO A 19 41.23 1.70 -21.00
C PRO A 19 39.79 1.67 -21.51
N ALA A 20 39.39 0.55 -22.08
CA ALA A 20 38.01 0.29 -22.44
C ALA A 20 37.13 0.48 -21.20
N LEU A 21 36.03 1.24 -21.31
CA LEU A 21 34.97 1.21 -20.32
C LEU A 21 34.52 -0.25 -20.21
N GLU A 22 34.75 -0.86 -19.05
CA GLU A 22 34.15 -2.15 -18.74
C GLU A 22 32.63 -2.00 -18.82
N PRO A 23 31.91 -2.98 -19.38
CA PRO A 23 30.46 -2.96 -19.38
C PRO A 23 29.99 -2.94 -17.93
N ASP A 24 29.08 -2.02 -17.62
CA ASP A 24 28.38 -1.89 -16.35
C ASP A 24 27.99 -3.28 -15.85
N LEU A 25 28.70 -3.77 -14.85
CA LEU A 25 28.47 -5.07 -14.25
C LEU A 25 27.13 -4.95 -13.53
N ALA A 26 26.07 -5.43 -14.20
CA ALA A 26 24.76 -5.60 -13.61
C ALA A 26 24.94 -6.19 -12.20
N VAL A 27 24.56 -5.40 -11.20
CA VAL A 27 24.57 -5.81 -9.80
C VAL A 27 23.80 -7.14 -9.73
N PRO A 28 24.40 -8.24 -9.24
CA PRO A 28 23.68 -9.48 -9.13
C PRO A 28 22.45 -9.24 -8.25
N PRO A 29 21.27 -9.76 -8.61
CA PRO A 29 20.07 -9.55 -7.80
C PRO A 29 20.37 -10.02 -6.37
N SER A 30 19.97 -9.19 -5.40
CA SER A 30 19.96 -9.59 -3.99
C SER A 30 19.30 -10.97 -3.88
N PRO A 31 19.84 -11.92 -3.08
CA PRO A 31 19.30 -13.28 -3.03
C PRO A 31 17.86 -13.35 -2.50
N VAL A 32 17.35 -12.24 -1.94
CA VAL A 32 15.97 -12.08 -1.47
C VAL A 32 15.24 -11.11 -2.41
N PRO A 33 14.08 -11.49 -2.99
CA PRO A 33 13.28 -10.59 -3.80
C PRO A 33 12.87 -9.33 -3.03
N PHE A 34 12.87 -8.17 -3.71
CA PHE A 34 12.55 -6.89 -3.07
C PHE A 34 11.16 -6.90 -2.41
N SER A 35 10.19 -7.56 -3.01
CA SER A 35 8.83 -7.72 -2.46
C SER A 35 8.83 -8.46 -1.10
N GLU A 36 9.72 -9.44 -0.93
CA GLU A 36 9.89 -10.17 0.33
C GLU A 36 10.60 -9.31 1.39
N LEU A 37 11.65 -8.60 0.99
CA LEU A 37 12.36 -7.64 1.84
C LEU A 37 11.40 -6.55 2.35
N LEU A 38 10.63 -5.94 1.44
CA LEU A 38 9.65 -4.90 1.76
C LEU A 38 8.61 -5.41 2.74
N ARG A 39 8.02 -6.59 2.48
CA ARG A 39 7.03 -7.21 3.39
C ARG A 39 7.61 -7.48 4.77
N THR A 40 8.84 -8.00 4.83
CA THR A 40 9.50 -8.36 6.09
C THR A 40 9.82 -7.12 6.91
N ARG A 41 10.41 -6.09 6.29
CA ARG A 41 10.83 -4.87 6.99
C ARG A 41 9.66 -3.98 7.40
N THR A 42 8.53 -4.06 6.70
CA THR A 42 7.35 -3.23 6.98
C THR A 42 6.29 -3.94 7.81
N ARG A 43 6.56 -5.18 8.26
CA ARG A 43 5.61 -6.00 9.04
C ARG A 43 5.13 -5.30 10.30
N SER A 44 6.00 -4.56 11.01
CA SER A 44 5.65 -3.82 12.22
C SER A 44 4.60 -2.72 11.98
N GLY A 45 4.56 -2.12 10.79
CA GLY A 45 3.60 -1.07 10.43
C GLY A 45 2.16 -1.58 10.25
N HIS A 46 1.96 -2.88 10.02
CA HIS A 46 0.65 -3.48 9.80
C HIS A 46 -0.16 -3.70 11.10
N GLY A 47 0.33 -3.32 12.29
CA GLY A 47 -0.22 -3.84 13.55
C GLY A 47 -0.39 -2.83 14.68
N THR A 48 -0.37 -1.52 14.41
CA THR A 48 -0.48 -0.51 15.48
C THR A 48 -1.84 -0.60 16.20
N SER A 49 -1.82 -0.42 17.53
CA SER A 49 -3.00 -0.60 18.40
C SER A 49 -4.16 0.34 18.04
N SER A 50 -3.88 1.58 17.67
CA SER A 50 -4.90 2.57 17.32
C SER A 50 -5.63 2.23 16.02
N ARG A 51 -4.90 1.75 15.00
CA ARG A 51 -5.49 1.23 13.75
C ARG A 51 -6.40 0.04 14.03
N ALA A 52 -5.99 -0.84 14.94
CA ALA A 52 -6.78 -1.99 15.35
C ALA A 52 -8.02 -1.57 16.15
N GLY A 53 -7.96 -0.50 16.96
CA GLY A 53 -9.09 0.00 17.77
C GLY A 53 -10.28 0.45 16.92
N PHE A 54 -10.11 1.54 16.16
CA PHE A 54 -11.19 2.14 15.37
C PHE A 54 -11.81 1.16 14.38
N MET A 55 -10.97 0.47 13.59
CA MET A 55 -11.47 -0.49 12.60
C MET A 55 -12.15 -1.69 13.24
N ALA A 56 -11.64 -2.20 14.38
CA ALA A 56 -12.29 -3.32 15.05
C ALA A 56 -13.63 -2.90 15.67
N ASP A 57 -13.73 -1.69 16.22
CA ASP A 57 -15.00 -1.14 16.71
C ASP A 57 -16.02 -0.99 15.57
N LEU A 58 -15.60 -0.47 14.43
CA LEU A 58 -16.42 -0.38 13.21
C LEU A 58 -16.92 -1.77 12.76
N MET A 59 -16.05 -2.78 12.77
CA MET A 59 -16.42 -4.17 12.41
C MET A 59 -17.32 -4.84 13.45
N ARG A 60 -17.21 -4.45 14.72
CA ARG A 60 -18.12 -4.90 15.79
C ARG A 60 -19.47 -4.19 15.77
N GLY A 61 -19.58 -3.07 15.05
CA GLY A 61 -20.77 -2.22 15.05
C GLY A 61 -20.90 -1.37 16.31
N THR A 62 -19.79 -1.10 17.01
CA THR A 62 -19.78 -0.21 18.19
C THR A 62 -19.53 1.25 17.81
N CYS A 63 -19.08 1.52 16.58
CA CYS A 63 -19.10 2.86 15.98
C CYS A 63 -20.48 3.16 15.37
N SER A 64 -20.80 4.44 15.19
CA SER A 64 -22.01 4.90 14.52
C SER A 64 -21.89 4.86 12.99
N ARG A 65 -23.02 5.07 12.28
CA ARG A 65 -23.01 5.28 10.82
C ARG A 65 -22.23 6.55 10.45
N ASP A 66 -22.32 7.60 11.27
CA ASP A 66 -21.58 8.84 11.03
C ASP A 66 -20.06 8.62 11.14
N ASP A 67 -19.60 7.74 12.03
CA ASP A 67 -18.18 7.36 12.10
C ASP A 67 -17.70 6.64 10.82
N LEU A 68 -18.56 5.79 10.23
CA LEU A 68 -18.27 5.19 8.91
C LEU A 68 -18.16 6.28 7.82
N VAL A 69 -19.10 7.23 7.80
CA VAL A 69 -19.07 8.35 6.85
C VAL A 69 -17.79 9.17 7.02
N ARG A 70 -17.39 9.47 8.26
CA ARG A 70 -16.16 10.20 8.57
C ARG A 70 -14.93 9.45 8.06
N LEU A 71 -14.86 8.13 8.22
CA LEU A 71 -13.78 7.31 7.66
C LEU A 71 -13.73 7.41 6.13
N LEU A 72 -14.86 7.21 5.45
CA LEU A 72 -14.93 7.27 3.98
C LEU A 72 -14.60 8.67 3.46
N ALA A 73 -14.98 9.73 4.19
CA ALA A 73 -14.60 11.09 3.90
C ALA A 73 -13.07 11.28 3.92
N GLN A 74 -12.39 10.76 4.95
CA GLN A 74 -10.92 10.83 5.02
C GLN A 74 -10.28 10.04 3.87
N TYR A 75 -10.79 8.84 3.56
CA TYR A 75 -10.33 8.06 2.43
C TYR A 75 -10.54 8.80 1.10
N TRP A 76 -11.67 9.46 0.87
CA TRP A 76 -11.87 10.27 -0.33
C TRP A 76 -10.75 11.30 -0.53
N HIS A 77 -10.36 12.01 0.53
CA HIS A 77 -9.23 12.95 0.45
C HIS A 77 -7.90 12.27 0.10
N VAL A 78 -7.60 11.14 0.73
CA VAL A 78 -6.36 10.37 0.49
C VAL A 78 -6.33 9.81 -0.94
N TYR A 79 -7.39 9.12 -1.39
CA TYR A 79 -7.44 8.53 -2.74
C TYR A 79 -7.48 9.60 -3.82
N ARG A 80 -8.16 10.72 -3.60
CA ARG A 80 -8.10 11.84 -4.55
C ARG A 80 -6.68 12.32 -4.75
N ALA A 81 -5.88 12.43 -3.68
CA ALA A 81 -4.48 12.84 -3.78
C ALA A 81 -3.60 11.77 -4.43
N LEU A 82 -3.79 10.50 -4.06
CA LEU A 82 -3.03 9.37 -4.61
C LEU A 82 -3.31 9.14 -6.10
N GLU A 83 -4.58 9.17 -6.51
CA GLU A 83 -4.98 8.95 -7.90
C GLU A 83 -4.64 10.16 -8.78
N GLN A 84 -4.68 11.38 -8.23
CA GLN A 84 -4.12 12.53 -8.93
C GLN A 84 -2.60 12.42 -9.12
N ALA A 85 -1.87 11.87 -8.14
CA ALA A 85 -0.44 11.61 -8.26
C ALA A 85 -0.15 10.54 -9.33
N ALA A 86 -1.02 9.54 -9.48
CA ALA A 86 -0.88 8.49 -10.49
C ALA A 86 -0.86 9.04 -11.92
N VAL A 87 -1.59 10.13 -12.20
CA VAL A 87 -1.58 10.81 -13.51
C VAL A 87 -0.17 11.30 -13.87
N GLY A 88 0.55 11.90 -12.92
CA GLY A 88 1.93 12.34 -13.12
C GLY A 88 2.92 11.17 -13.16
N ALA A 89 2.67 10.13 -12.38
CA ALA A 89 3.52 8.95 -12.29
C ALA A 89 3.43 8.04 -13.54
N ALA A 90 2.34 8.10 -14.30
CA ALA A 90 2.07 7.20 -15.43
C ALA A 90 3.17 7.19 -16.50
N ALA A 91 3.84 8.33 -16.73
CA ALA A 91 4.92 8.45 -17.70
C ALA A 91 6.30 8.02 -17.16
N HIS A 92 6.42 7.77 -15.85
CA HIS A 92 7.69 7.42 -15.22
C HIS A 92 8.00 5.93 -15.40
N PRO A 93 9.22 5.52 -15.80
CA PRO A 93 9.55 4.12 -16.12
C PRO A 93 9.34 3.14 -14.96
N VAL A 94 9.64 3.56 -13.72
CA VAL A 94 9.42 2.75 -12.50
C VAL A 94 7.97 2.87 -12.01
N ALA A 95 7.53 4.08 -11.60
CA ALA A 95 6.21 4.27 -11.01
C ALA A 95 5.04 3.97 -11.96
N GLY A 96 5.18 4.26 -13.26
CA GLY A 96 4.16 3.99 -14.28
C GLY A 96 3.83 2.51 -14.43
N ALA A 97 4.76 1.60 -14.09
CA ALA A 97 4.51 0.16 -14.10
C ALA A 97 3.44 -0.30 -13.09
N PHE A 98 3.10 0.54 -12.11
CA PHE A 98 2.09 0.25 -11.09
C PHE A 98 0.76 0.95 -11.34
N VAL A 99 0.72 1.95 -12.24
CA VAL A 99 -0.50 2.71 -12.52
C VAL A 99 -1.47 1.84 -13.32
N THR A 100 -2.66 1.60 -12.76
CA THR A 100 -3.72 0.83 -13.41
C THR A 100 -5.10 1.25 -12.92
N ASP A 101 -6.04 1.35 -13.85
CA ASP A 101 -7.43 1.74 -13.54
C ASP A 101 -8.18 0.67 -12.72
N ARG A 102 -7.70 -0.58 -12.72
CA ARG A 102 -8.30 -1.70 -11.98
C ARG A 102 -8.34 -1.48 -10.47
N LEU A 103 -7.51 -0.56 -9.97
CA LEU A 103 -7.41 -0.22 -8.55
C LEU A 103 -8.14 1.08 -8.19
N THR A 104 -8.52 1.90 -9.18
CA THR A 104 -9.18 3.20 -8.96
C THR A 104 -10.36 3.08 -8.00
N ARG A 105 -10.38 3.89 -6.95
CA ARG A 105 -11.36 3.87 -5.85
C ARG A 105 -12.22 5.11 -5.79
N LEU A 106 -11.77 6.25 -6.35
CA LEU A 106 -12.48 7.52 -6.20
C LEU A 106 -13.94 7.46 -6.66
N PRO A 107 -14.31 6.86 -7.82
CA PRO A 107 -15.72 6.75 -8.21
C PRO A 107 -16.58 5.97 -7.21
N SER A 108 -16.04 4.89 -6.65
CA SER A 108 -16.72 4.09 -5.62
C SER A 108 -16.89 4.87 -4.31
N LEU A 109 -15.87 5.61 -3.88
CA LEU A 109 -15.95 6.47 -2.69
C LEU A 109 -17.00 7.57 -2.86
N GLU A 110 -17.05 8.20 -4.03
CA GLU A 110 -18.04 9.23 -4.32
C GLU A 110 -19.47 8.69 -4.34
N ALA A 111 -19.69 7.51 -4.94
CA ALA A 111 -20.98 6.83 -4.94
C ALA A 111 -21.41 6.41 -3.53
N ASP A 112 -20.51 5.83 -2.74
CA ASP A 112 -20.77 5.42 -1.37
C ASP A 112 -21.15 6.62 -0.50
N LEU A 113 -20.40 7.73 -0.60
CA LEU A 113 -20.67 8.96 0.16
C LEU A 113 -21.99 9.62 -0.25
N GLU A 114 -22.30 9.63 -1.55
CA GLU A 114 -23.59 10.12 -2.04
C GLU A 114 -24.76 9.27 -1.52
N HIS A 115 -24.60 7.95 -1.47
CA HIS A 115 -25.60 7.06 -0.89
C HIS A 115 -25.76 7.27 0.62
N LEU A 116 -24.65 7.44 1.33
CA LEU A 116 -24.66 7.52 2.79
C LEU A 116 -25.09 8.89 3.32
N VAL A 117 -24.84 9.97 2.59
CA VAL A 117 -25.04 11.35 3.08
C VAL A 117 -26.02 12.15 2.21
N GLY A 118 -26.17 11.78 0.94
CA GLY A 118 -26.97 12.49 -0.06
C GLY A 118 -26.12 13.34 -1.01
N PRO A 119 -26.73 14.04 -1.99
CA PRO A 119 -26.02 14.72 -3.09
C PRO A 119 -25.10 15.86 -2.62
N ALA A 120 -25.34 16.44 -1.44
CA ALA A 120 -24.53 17.48 -0.83
C ALA A 120 -23.41 16.94 0.07
N TRP A 121 -23.03 15.67 -0.09
CA TRP A 121 -22.01 15.02 0.75
C TRP A 121 -20.67 15.77 0.76
N ARG A 122 -20.29 16.40 -0.37
CA ARG A 122 -19.05 17.18 -0.49
C ARG A 122 -18.99 18.37 0.48
N ASP A 123 -20.13 18.97 0.79
CA ASP A 123 -20.21 20.13 1.69
C ASP A 123 -20.05 19.73 3.16
N ARG A 124 -20.10 18.41 3.45
CA ARG A 124 -19.97 17.83 4.79
C ARG A 124 -18.62 17.15 5.02
N LEU A 125 -17.71 17.22 4.05
CA LEU A 125 -16.37 16.66 4.20
C LEU A 125 -15.47 17.62 4.96
N GLU A 126 -15.09 17.23 6.16
CA GLU A 126 -13.99 17.88 6.87
C GLU A 126 -12.82 16.89 7.00
N ALA A 127 -11.66 17.32 6.53
CA ALA A 127 -10.43 16.56 6.66
C ALA A 127 -9.84 16.82 8.05
N VAL A 128 -9.64 15.77 8.83
CA VAL A 128 -8.92 15.89 10.12
C VAL A 128 -7.46 16.29 9.87
N PRO A 129 -6.78 16.95 10.82
CA PRO A 129 -5.38 17.35 10.70
C PRO A 129 -4.44 16.26 10.16
N ALA A 130 -4.54 15.02 10.64
CA ALA A 130 -3.72 13.91 10.16
C ALA A 130 -4.02 13.54 8.68
N THR A 131 -5.26 13.68 8.22
CA THR A 131 -5.60 13.52 6.80
C THR A 131 -4.99 14.62 5.96
N ILE A 132 -4.99 15.86 6.43
CA ILE A 132 -4.34 16.99 5.75
C ILE A 132 -2.85 16.73 5.60
N GLU A 133 -2.19 16.24 6.65
CA GLU A 133 -0.77 15.86 6.60
C GLU A 133 -0.52 14.72 5.60
N TYR A 134 -1.33 13.68 5.62
CA TYR A 134 -1.20 12.57 4.67
C TYR A 134 -1.38 13.05 3.22
N VAL A 135 -2.43 13.82 2.93
CA VAL A 135 -2.64 14.42 1.62
C VAL A 135 -1.48 15.32 1.21
N GLY A 136 -0.92 16.09 2.15
CA GLY A 136 0.28 16.90 1.94
C GLY A 136 1.47 16.05 1.52
N ARG A 137 1.72 14.92 2.21
CA ARG A 137 2.78 13.98 1.85
C ARG A 137 2.57 13.37 0.46
N LEU A 138 1.35 12.93 0.13
CA LEU A 138 1.02 12.36 -1.18
C LEU A 138 1.25 13.36 -2.32
N ARG A 139 0.81 14.61 -2.15
CA ARG A 139 1.05 15.68 -3.13
C ARG A 139 2.53 16.01 -3.28
N GLY A 140 3.27 16.01 -2.18
CA GLY A 140 4.73 16.15 -2.20
C GLY A 140 5.40 14.99 -2.94
N ALA A 141 5.05 13.75 -2.60
CA ALA A 141 5.58 12.52 -3.20
C ALA A 141 5.39 12.48 -4.72
N ALA A 142 4.21 12.89 -5.21
CA ALA A 142 3.91 12.99 -6.63
C ALA A 142 4.90 13.88 -7.41
N VAL A 143 5.45 14.90 -6.74
CA VAL A 143 6.40 15.85 -7.31
C VAL A 143 7.85 15.42 -7.04
N SER A 144 8.11 14.79 -5.90
CA SER A 144 9.46 14.64 -5.37
C SER A 144 10.10 13.27 -5.59
N SER A 145 9.34 12.18 -5.74
CA SER A 145 9.95 10.85 -5.95
C SER A 145 9.01 9.77 -6.50
N PRO A 146 9.42 9.01 -7.54
CA PRO A 146 8.71 7.82 -7.98
C PRO A 146 8.67 6.71 -6.90
N THR A 147 9.71 6.60 -6.06
CA THR A 147 9.76 5.60 -4.98
C THR A 147 8.68 5.86 -3.93
N ALA A 148 8.43 7.15 -3.64
CA ALA A 148 7.42 7.54 -2.67
C ALA A 148 5.99 7.27 -3.19
N PHE A 149 5.74 7.51 -4.48
CA PHE A 149 4.47 7.11 -5.10
C PHE A 149 4.23 5.60 -4.98
N VAL A 150 5.22 4.78 -5.36
CA VAL A 150 5.10 3.30 -5.30
C VAL A 150 4.85 2.83 -3.86
N ALA A 151 5.50 3.45 -2.87
CA ALA A 151 5.27 3.12 -1.47
C ALA A 151 3.82 3.38 -1.01
N HIS A 152 3.25 4.55 -1.31
CA HIS A 152 1.86 4.84 -0.94
C HIS A 152 0.85 3.99 -1.72
N HIS A 153 1.09 3.80 -3.01
CA HIS A 153 0.29 2.93 -3.87
C HIS A 153 0.28 1.49 -3.33
N TYR A 154 1.45 0.97 -2.95
CA TYR A 154 1.60 -0.34 -2.33
C TYR A 154 0.80 -0.43 -1.02
N THR A 155 1.02 0.53 -0.11
CA THR A 155 0.41 0.52 1.23
C THR A 155 -1.11 0.55 1.17
N ARG A 156 -1.69 1.40 0.32
CA ARG A 156 -3.15 1.51 0.19
C ARG A 156 -3.74 0.29 -0.51
N TYR A 157 -3.38 0.07 -1.77
CA TYR A 157 -4.10 -0.89 -2.60
C TYR A 157 -3.90 -2.35 -2.18
N LEU A 158 -2.70 -2.77 -1.80
CA LEU A 158 -2.54 -4.15 -1.31
C LEU A 158 -3.15 -4.36 0.07
N GLY A 159 -3.24 -3.29 0.87
CA GLY A 159 -4.01 -3.27 2.10
C GLY A 159 -5.50 -3.51 1.84
N ASP A 160 -6.10 -2.77 0.92
CA ASP A 160 -7.53 -2.87 0.60
C ASP A 160 -7.91 -4.22 -0.02
N LEU A 161 -7.06 -4.75 -0.91
CA LEU A 161 -7.22 -6.10 -1.48
C LEU A 161 -7.07 -7.21 -0.43
N SER A 162 -6.53 -6.88 0.73
CA SER A 162 -6.40 -7.80 1.86
C SER A 162 -7.62 -7.67 2.79
N GLY A 163 -8.75 -8.23 2.34
CA GLY A 163 -9.96 -8.36 3.15
C GLY A 163 -11.07 -7.34 2.85
N GLY A 164 -10.91 -6.45 1.86
CA GLY A 164 -11.92 -5.46 1.48
C GLY A 164 -13.32 -6.07 1.31
N GLN A 165 -13.46 -7.16 0.56
CA GLN A 165 -14.74 -7.84 0.35
C GLN A 165 -15.40 -8.32 1.66
N HIS A 166 -14.59 -8.77 2.63
CA HIS A 166 -15.09 -9.16 3.95
C HIS A 166 -15.53 -7.94 4.76
N ILE A 167 -14.75 -6.85 4.73
CA ILE A 167 -15.04 -5.58 5.40
C ILE A 167 -16.35 -4.99 4.87
N GLY A 168 -16.50 -4.86 3.54
CA GLY A 168 -17.70 -4.32 2.93
C GLY A 168 -18.95 -5.10 3.34
N ARG A 169 -18.91 -6.45 3.28
CA ARG A 169 -20.02 -7.30 3.73
C ARG A 169 -20.34 -7.11 5.21
N ALA A 170 -19.31 -7.06 6.07
CA ALA A 170 -19.49 -6.85 7.50
C ALA A 170 -20.15 -5.49 7.78
N LEU A 171 -19.70 -4.42 7.12
CA LEU A 171 -20.30 -3.09 7.26
C LEU A 171 -21.78 -3.08 6.87
N ARG A 172 -22.13 -3.68 5.73
CA ARG A 172 -23.54 -3.76 5.30
C ARG A 172 -24.42 -4.45 6.31
N GLN A 173 -23.95 -5.59 6.83
CA GLN A 173 -24.68 -6.32 7.86
C GLN A 173 -24.81 -5.54 9.18
N ARG A 174 -23.73 -4.90 9.64
CA ARG A 174 -23.70 -4.20 10.93
C ARG A 174 -24.52 -2.91 10.92
N TYR A 175 -24.52 -2.20 9.81
CA TYR A 175 -25.12 -0.87 9.68
C TYR A 175 -26.43 -0.87 8.86
N GLY A 176 -26.90 -2.03 8.41
CA GLY A 176 -28.12 -2.14 7.60
C GLY A 176 -28.01 -1.40 6.26
N LEU A 177 -26.82 -1.37 5.67
CA LEU A 177 -26.54 -0.62 4.45
C LEU A 177 -26.86 -1.46 3.21
N PRO A 178 -27.34 -0.83 2.13
CA PRO A 178 -27.52 -1.53 0.87
C PRO A 178 -26.16 -1.78 0.19
N ASP A 179 -26.16 -2.59 -0.86
CA ASP A 179 -24.93 -3.02 -1.55
C ASP A 179 -24.18 -1.82 -2.16
N GLU A 180 -24.90 -0.78 -2.58
CA GLU A 180 -24.40 0.44 -3.22
C GLU A 180 -23.69 1.40 -2.26
N ALA A 181 -23.68 1.13 -0.94
CA ALA A 181 -23.11 2.03 0.07
C ALA A 181 -21.73 1.58 0.60
N THR A 182 -21.14 0.55 0.00
CA THR A 182 -19.84 -0.01 0.42
C THR A 182 -18.99 -0.48 -0.76
N THR A 183 -19.24 0.09 -1.94
CA THR A 183 -18.59 -0.25 -3.21
C THR A 183 -17.09 0.06 -3.21
N PHE A 184 -16.60 0.97 -2.36
CA PHE A 184 -15.18 1.22 -2.15
C PHE A 184 -14.40 -0.07 -1.84
N PHE A 185 -15.02 -0.95 -1.05
CA PHE A 185 -14.42 -2.22 -0.63
C PHE A 185 -14.55 -3.34 -1.68
N ALA A 186 -15.27 -3.09 -2.77
CA ALA A 186 -15.48 -4.01 -3.87
C ALA A 186 -14.53 -3.71 -5.04
N PHE A 187 -13.68 -4.68 -5.40
CA PHE A 187 -12.74 -4.57 -6.52
C PHE A 187 -13.21 -5.40 -7.72
N ASP A 188 -14.25 -4.93 -8.41
CA ASP A 188 -14.89 -5.70 -9.49
C ASP A 188 -13.94 -5.94 -10.68
N ASP A 189 -13.01 -5.01 -10.93
CA ASP A 189 -11.95 -5.16 -11.95
C ASP A 189 -10.77 -6.05 -11.50
N VAL A 190 -10.81 -6.57 -10.27
CA VAL A 190 -9.82 -7.49 -9.69
C VAL A 190 -10.53 -8.75 -9.19
N PRO A 191 -10.94 -9.65 -10.11
CA PRO A 191 -11.71 -10.85 -9.76
C PRO A 191 -10.92 -11.85 -8.89
N ASP A 192 -9.58 -11.84 -9.00
CA ASP A 192 -8.68 -12.61 -8.13
C ASP A 192 -7.69 -11.66 -7.42
N PRO A 193 -8.04 -11.21 -6.20
CA PRO A 193 -7.15 -10.36 -5.40
C PRO A 193 -5.82 -11.02 -5.03
N THR A 194 -5.77 -12.35 -4.94
CA THR A 194 -4.54 -13.07 -4.61
C THR A 194 -3.59 -13.03 -5.81
N ALA A 195 -4.08 -13.42 -7.00
CA ALA A 195 -3.29 -13.36 -8.22
C ALA A 195 -2.81 -11.93 -8.54
N PHE A 196 -3.65 -10.92 -8.30
CA PHE A 196 -3.25 -9.52 -8.49
C PHE A 196 -2.14 -9.09 -7.53
N LYS A 197 -2.22 -9.50 -6.25
CA LYS A 197 -1.15 -9.24 -5.27
C LYS A 197 0.16 -9.90 -5.70
N ASP A 198 0.10 -11.11 -6.24
CA ASP A 198 1.29 -11.82 -6.72
C ASP A 198 1.88 -11.14 -7.96
N GLU A 199 1.04 -10.70 -8.90
CA GLU A 199 1.47 -9.89 -10.05
C GLU A 199 2.13 -8.57 -9.59
N TYR A 200 1.55 -7.88 -8.60
CA TYR A 200 2.13 -6.66 -8.05
C TYR A 200 3.53 -6.92 -7.46
N ARG A 201 3.69 -8.01 -6.70
CA ARG A 201 4.99 -8.39 -6.11
C ARG A 201 6.00 -8.75 -7.19
N ALA A 202 5.60 -9.53 -8.19
CA ALA A 202 6.46 -9.84 -9.32
C ALA A 202 6.92 -8.58 -10.06
N ARG A 203 6.05 -7.55 -10.20
CA ARG A 203 6.46 -6.24 -10.74
C ARG A 203 7.50 -5.56 -9.86
N LEU A 204 7.30 -5.52 -8.54
CA LEU A 204 8.31 -4.99 -7.60
C LEU A 204 9.65 -5.70 -7.79
N ASP A 205 9.67 -7.02 -7.96
CA ASP A 205 10.89 -7.81 -8.10
C ASP A 205 11.57 -7.66 -9.47
N SER A 206 10.82 -7.27 -10.50
CA SER A 206 11.34 -7.14 -11.87
C SER A 206 11.97 -5.78 -12.19
N LEU A 207 11.69 -4.76 -11.38
CA LEU A 207 12.17 -3.40 -11.63
C LEU A 207 13.62 -3.23 -11.13
N PRO A 208 14.44 -2.42 -11.82
CA PRO A 208 15.86 -2.25 -11.48
C PRO A 208 16.04 -1.26 -10.32
N TRP A 209 15.72 -1.69 -9.09
CA TRP A 209 15.92 -0.87 -7.91
C TRP A 209 17.40 -0.78 -7.54
N GLY A 210 17.89 0.43 -7.27
CA GLY A 210 19.13 0.60 -6.52
C GLY A 210 18.90 0.41 -5.02
N GLU A 211 19.94 0.07 -4.26
CA GLU A 211 19.86 -0.09 -2.79
C GLU A 211 19.26 1.15 -2.10
N ALA A 212 19.62 2.34 -2.57
CA ALA A 212 19.06 3.60 -2.08
C ALA A 212 17.55 3.75 -2.38
N ASP A 213 17.09 3.24 -3.53
CA ASP A 213 15.67 3.28 -3.87
C ASP A 213 14.88 2.27 -3.03
N GLU A 214 15.41 1.05 -2.84
CA GLU A 214 14.78 0.05 -1.96
C GLU A 214 14.62 0.59 -0.54
N GLU A 215 15.66 1.20 0.02
CA GLU A 215 15.61 1.81 1.36
C GLU A 215 14.61 2.99 1.40
N ALA A 216 14.55 3.81 0.35
CA ALA A 216 13.60 4.90 0.25
C ALA A 216 12.14 4.39 0.20
N VAL A 217 11.86 3.33 -0.56
CA VAL A 217 10.52 2.71 -0.60
C VAL A 217 10.17 2.11 0.77
N VAL A 218 11.07 1.37 1.41
CA VAL A 218 10.83 0.78 2.73
C VAL A 218 10.53 1.86 3.76
N THR A 219 11.34 2.92 3.80
CA THR A 219 11.16 4.07 4.69
C THR A 219 9.81 4.73 4.46
N GLU A 220 9.44 4.95 3.19
CA GLU A 220 8.18 5.60 2.87
C GLU A 220 6.96 4.72 3.14
N VAL A 221 7.06 3.40 2.98
CA VAL A 221 5.97 2.48 3.37
C VAL A 221 5.72 2.55 4.87
N LEU A 222 6.77 2.57 5.69
CA LEU A 222 6.63 2.75 7.14
C LEU A 222 5.98 4.08 7.49
N HIS A 223 6.36 5.16 6.80
CA HIS A 223 5.75 6.47 6.98
C HIS A 223 4.27 6.49 6.55
N ALA A 224 3.91 5.85 5.43
CA ALA A 224 2.53 5.68 5.00
C ALA A 224 1.68 4.91 6.04
N TYR A 225 2.25 3.91 6.70
CA TYR A 225 1.59 3.22 7.82
C TYR A 225 1.38 4.11 9.04
N ASP A 226 2.37 4.95 9.38
CA ASP A 226 2.24 5.92 10.47
C ASP A 226 1.13 6.94 10.18
N LEU A 227 1.14 7.55 8.99
CA LEU A 227 0.11 8.49 8.56
C LEU A 227 -1.30 7.88 8.62
N ASN A 228 -1.45 6.64 8.14
CA ASN A 228 -2.72 5.93 8.23
C ASN A 228 -3.12 5.62 9.69
N THR A 229 -2.16 5.31 10.55
CA THR A 229 -2.41 5.06 11.98
C THR A 229 -2.88 6.32 12.67
N ARG A 230 -2.24 7.46 12.39
CA ARG A 230 -2.57 8.77 12.97
C ARG A 230 -3.95 9.25 12.53
N LEU A 231 -4.28 9.09 11.24
CA LEU A 231 -5.62 9.36 10.71
C LEU A 231 -6.70 8.60 11.49
N LEU A 232 -6.53 7.28 11.66
CA LEU A 232 -7.51 6.46 12.38
C LEU A 232 -7.55 6.77 13.88
N ALA A 233 -6.41 7.08 14.49
CA ALA A 233 -6.35 7.48 15.89
C ALA A 233 -7.08 8.81 16.15
N GLU A 234 -6.99 9.76 15.22
CA GLU A 234 -7.68 11.04 15.32
C GLU A 234 -9.20 10.88 15.16
N LEU A 235 -9.64 10.06 14.19
CA LEU A 235 -11.06 9.70 14.07
C LEU A 235 -11.61 9.03 15.34
N ASP A 236 -10.83 8.16 15.97
CA ASP A 236 -11.23 7.52 17.23
C ASP A 236 -11.30 8.50 18.40
N ALA A 237 -10.35 9.45 18.47
CA ALA A 237 -10.29 10.47 19.52
C ALA A 237 -11.43 11.49 19.42
N GLU A 238 -11.87 11.82 18.20
CA GLU A 238 -12.97 12.74 17.94
C GLU A 238 -14.35 12.06 17.95
N ARG A 239 -14.39 10.74 18.20
CA ARG A 239 -15.65 9.99 18.27
C ARG A 239 -16.49 10.48 19.46
N GLY A 240 -17.75 10.80 19.19
CA GLY A 240 -18.71 11.23 20.23
C GLY A 240 -18.62 12.71 20.63
N LEU A 241 -17.73 13.50 20.02
CA LEU A 241 -17.72 14.97 20.19
C LEU A 241 -18.84 15.66 19.40
N ASP A 242 -19.36 15.00 18.36
CA ASP A 242 -20.39 15.55 17.44
C ASP A 242 -21.76 14.89 17.57
N ALA A 243 -21.98 14.03 18.58
CA ALA A 243 -23.19 13.23 18.70
C ALA A 243 -24.43 14.07 19.08
N GLY A 244 -25.15 14.56 18.07
CA GLY A 244 -26.59 14.81 18.17
C GLY A 244 -27.37 13.49 18.24
N PRO A 245 -28.62 13.47 18.77
CA PRO A 245 -29.38 12.23 18.94
C PRO A 245 -29.66 11.57 17.59
N ASP A 246 -29.24 10.32 17.43
CA ASP A 246 -29.47 9.49 16.24
C ASP A 246 -30.98 9.16 16.08
N PRO A 247 -31.66 9.59 15.00
CA PRO A 247 -33.05 9.24 14.75
C PRO A 247 -33.23 7.81 14.19
N GLY A 248 -32.14 7.04 14.00
CA GLY A 248 -32.15 5.71 13.38
C GLY A 248 -31.89 4.53 14.32
N ALA A 249 -31.59 4.76 15.61
CA ALA A 249 -31.35 3.69 16.57
C ALA A 249 -32.67 3.02 17.02
N ALA A 250 -33.34 2.32 16.10
CA ALA A 250 -34.31 1.30 16.48
C ALA A 250 -33.55 0.18 17.19
N ALA A 251 -33.68 0.14 18.52
CA ALA A 251 -33.14 -0.90 19.38
C ALA A 251 -33.57 -2.29 18.88
N GLY A 252 -32.67 -2.97 18.18
CA GLY A 252 -32.74 -4.42 18.01
C GLY A 252 -32.59 -5.10 19.38
N PRO A 253 -33.24 -6.25 19.61
CA PRO A 253 -33.31 -6.83 20.94
C PRO A 253 -31.93 -7.25 21.42
N VAL A 254 -31.57 -6.75 22.60
CA VAL A 254 -30.37 -7.13 23.35
C VAL A 254 -30.56 -8.55 23.87
N ALA A 255 -29.93 -9.53 23.21
CA ALA A 255 -29.71 -10.85 23.78
C ALA A 255 -28.32 -10.85 24.44
N GLY A 256 -28.30 -10.73 25.77
CA GLY A 256 -27.15 -11.08 26.60
C GLY A 256 -27.09 -12.61 26.84
N PRO A 257 -26.08 -13.08 27.59
CA PRO A 257 -24.87 -13.65 27.01
C PRO A 257 -24.83 -15.16 27.20
N ASP A 258 -24.33 -15.88 26.19
CA ASP A 258 -23.75 -17.21 26.39
C ASP A 258 -22.29 -17.21 25.94
N SER A 259 -21.48 -17.72 26.86
CA SER A 259 -20.04 -17.82 26.84
C SER A 259 -19.53 -18.69 25.69
N GLY A 260 -18.65 -18.10 24.87
CA GLY A 260 -17.86 -18.82 23.89
C GLY A 260 -16.55 -18.08 23.68
N ALA A 261 -15.50 -18.53 24.36
CA ALA A 261 -14.14 -18.08 24.11
C ALA A 261 -13.78 -18.35 22.64
N ALA A 262 -13.55 -17.30 21.85
CA ALA A 262 -13.00 -17.42 20.51
C ALA A 262 -11.86 -16.42 20.37
N ALA A 263 -10.66 -16.97 20.43
CA ALA A 263 -9.43 -16.31 20.03
C ALA A 263 -9.59 -15.70 18.64
N GLY A 264 -9.19 -14.43 18.48
CA GLY A 264 -9.08 -13.81 17.16
C GLY A 264 -8.07 -14.57 16.30
N PRO A 265 -8.22 -14.57 14.96
CA PRO A 265 -7.25 -15.24 14.12
C PRO A 265 -5.93 -14.47 14.21
N ALA A 266 -4.99 -15.09 14.91
CA ALA A 266 -3.56 -14.88 14.70
C ALA A 266 -3.25 -15.17 13.22
N ALA A 267 -2.30 -14.40 12.67
CA ALA A 267 -1.49 -14.69 11.49
C ALA A 267 -2.00 -15.81 10.56
N GLY A 268 -2.51 -15.43 9.38
CA GLY A 268 -2.69 -16.38 8.28
C GLY A 268 -1.35 -17.00 7.85
N PRO A 269 -1.36 -18.25 7.35
CA PRO A 269 -0.24 -19.16 7.47
C PRO A 269 0.90 -18.89 6.48
N ASP A 270 2.13 -19.03 6.99
CA ASP A 270 3.27 -19.47 6.21
C ASP A 270 3.02 -20.93 5.78
N SER A 271 2.97 -21.19 4.47
CA SER A 271 3.13 -22.54 3.94
C SER A 271 3.79 -22.50 2.56
N GLY A 272 5.11 -22.46 2.56
CA GLY A 272 5.96 -22.83 1.43
C GLY A 272 7.05 -23.77 1.94
N ALA A 273 6.68 -25.00 2.29
CA ALA A 273 7.66 -26.03 2.65
C ALA A 273 8.36 -26.53 1.38
N ALA A 274 9.67 -26.31 1.33
CA ALA A 274 10.57 -26.87 0.34
C ALA A 274 10.62 -28.41 0.49
N ALA A 275 10.26 -29.13 -0.57
CA ALA A 275 10.58 -30.54 -0.72
C ALA A 275 11.90 -30.65 -1.51
N GLY A 276 12.99 -30.96 -0.82
CA GLY A 276 14.24 -31.39 -1.44
C GLY A 276 14.14 -32.81 -2.03
N PRO A 277 15.05 -33.18 -2.96
CA PRO A 277 14.92 -34.42 -3.72
C PRO A 277 15.28 -35.65 -2.89
N ALA A 278 14.45 -36.70 -3.02
CA ALA A 278 14.73 -38.02 -2.49
C ALA A 278 15.84 -38.72 -3.32
N ALA A 279 16.89 -39.19 -2.64
CA ALA A 279 17.91 -40.05 -3.22
C ALA A 279 17.34 -41.46 -3.54
N PRO A 280 17.89 -42.18 -4.53
CA PRO A 280 17.38 -43.50 -4.91
C PRO A 280 17.87 -44.58 -3.95
N VAL A 281 16.95 -45.44 -3.51
CA VAL A 281 17.24 -46.68 -2.78
C VAL A 281 17.62 -47.74 -3.80
N ALA A 282 18.84 -48.26 -3.69
CA ALA A 282 19.33 -49.36 -4.50
C ALA A 282 18.64 -50.67 -4.10
N SER A 283 17.91 -51.27 -5.04
CA SER A 283 17.47 -52.67 -4.96
C SER A 283 18.49 -53.55 -5.71
N GLY A 284 19.42 -54.15 -4.98
CA GLY A 284 20.30 -55.21 -5.47
C GLY A 284 19.95 -56.54 -4.79
N GLY A 285 19.06 -57.31 -5.42
CA GLY A 285 18.79 -58.71 -5.07
C GLY A 285 19.71 -59.64 -5.86
N ALA A 286 20.17 -60.69 -5.19
CA ALA A 286 21.13 -61.68 -5.65
C ALA A 286 20.68 -62.51 -6.86
N SER A 287 21.62 -62.75 -7.78
CA SER A 287 22.05 -64.08 -8.27
C SER A 287 23.36 -63.93 -9.03
#